data_AF-A0A8X7W4H4-F1
#
_entry.id   AF-A0A8X7W4H4-F1
#
_cell.length_a   1.000
_cell.length_b   1.000
_cell.length_c   1.000
_cell.angle_alpha   90.00
_cell.angle_beta   90.00
_cell.angle_gamma   90.00
#
_symmetry.space_group_name_H-M   'P 1'
#
loop_
_entity.id
_entity.type
_entity.pdbx_description
1 polymer ?
#
loop_
_entity_poly.entity_id
_entity_poly.type
_entity_poly.pdbx_seq_one_letter_code
_entity_poly.pdbx_strand_id
1 'polypeptide(L)'
;MTDPDTELDRLLQVELMEYLENSKYWQRSGGRDHVIPMTHPNAFRFLRQQVNASILVLVDFGRYPKEMANLDKDVVSPYVHVVESFTEDDVVDPFEARSTLVYFRGNTARKAEGKIRVRLEKLLAGNSDVHYENSIATTQNIKASTEGMRSSKFCLHPAGDTPSSCRLLMPSSVTAFR
;
A
#
# COMPACT_ATOMS: atom_id res chain seq x y z
N MET A 1 -2.88 15.02 -18.38
CA MET A 1 -3.97 14.03 -18.22
C MET A 1 -5.25 14.83 -18.14
N THR A 2 -6.13 14.66 -19.11
CA THR A 2 -7.34 15.47 -19.35
C THR A 2 -8.49 14.53 -19.71
N ASP A 3 -8.54 13.35 -19.08
CA ASP A 3 -9.67 12.45 -19.22
C ASP A 3 -10.84 12.93 -18.33
N PRO A 4 -12.09 12.67 -18.74
CA PRO A 4 -13.28 13.19 -18.04
C PRO A 4 -13.34 12.86 -16.54
N ASP A 5 -12.87 11.67 -16.15
CA ASP A 5 -12.84 11.22 -14.76
C ASP A 5 -11.89 12.08 -13.89
N THR A 6 -10.80 12.57 -14.49
CA THR A 6 -9.86 13.51 -13.84
C THR A 6 -10.48 14.89 -13.65
N GLU A 7 -11.30 15.35 -14.58
CA GLU A 7 -11.96 16.67 -14.46
C GLU A 7 -13.03 16.67 -13.37
N LEU A 8 -13.83 15.59 -13.28
CA LEU A 8 -14.80 15.44 -12.20
C LEU A 8 -14.12 15.37 -10.82
N ASP A 9 -13.04 14.58 -10.68
CA ASP A 9 -12.26 14.52 -9.43
C ASP A 9 -11.69 15.89 -9.05
N ARG A 10 -11.24 16.67 -10.03
CA ARG A 10 -10.77 18.04 -9.80
C ARG A 10 -11.88 18.96 -9.30
N LEU A 11 -13.07 18.91 -9.91
CA LEU A 11 -14.21 19.73 -9.50
C LEU A 11 -14.68 19.37 -8.09
N LEU A 12 -14.80 18.08 -7.78
CA LEU A 12 -15.17 17.61 -6.44
C LEU A 12 -14.16 18.07 -5.37
N GLN A 13 -12.86 18.09 -5.68
CA GLN A 13 -11.85 18.64 -4.78
C GLN A 13 -12.01 20.14 -4.57
N VAL A 14 -12.35 20.91 -5.61
CA VAL A 14 -12.62 22.35 -5.49
C VAL A 14 -13.84 22.61 -4.61
N GLU A 15 -14.96 21.93 -4.87
CA GLU A 15 -16.19 22.06 -4.07
C GLU A 15 -15.97 21.70 -2.60
N LEU A 16 -15.18 20.66 -2.33
CA LEU A 16 -14.79 20.29 -0.96
C LEU A 16 -13.98 21.40 -0.28
N MET A 17 -13.03 22.01 -1.00
CA MET A 17 -12.24 23.12 -0.46
C MET A 17 -13.10 24.35 -0.20
N GLU A 18 -14.01 24.70 -1.10
CA GLU A 18 -14.97 25.78 -0.89
C GLU A 18 -15.86 25.52 0.33
N TYR A 19 -16.33 24.29 0.52
CA TYR A 19 -17.10 23.91 1.71
C TYR A 19 -16.28 24.07 2.99
N LEU A 20 -15.01 23.61 2.98
CA LEU A 20 -14.11 23.74 4.13
C LEU A 20 -13.86 25.21 4.45
N GLU A 21 -13.43 26.01 3.48
CA GLU A 21 -13.08 27.44 3.63
C GLU A 21 -14.26 28.30 4.10
N ASN A 22 -15.49 27.94 3.73
CA ASN A 22 -16.70 28.62 4.20
C ASN A 22 -17.15 28.16 5.60
N SER A 23 -16.57 27.09 6.14
CA SER A 23 -16.91 26.64 7.49
C SER A 23 -16.25 27.49 8.57
N LYS A 24 -16.99 27.76 9.65
CA LYS A 24 -16.45 28.45 10.83
C LYS A 24 -15.24 27.74 11.46
N TYR A 25 -15.12 26.42 11.25
CA TYR A 25 -14.05 25.61 11.82
C TYR A 25 -12.74 25.83 11.06
N TRP A 26 -12.79 25.84 9.73
CA TRP A 26 -11.63 26.15 8.91
C TRP A 26 -11.19 27.60 9.10
N GLN A 27 -12.13 28.55 9.09
CA GLN A 27 -11.83 29.97 9.29
C GLN A 27 -11.16 30.25 10.64
N ARG A 28 -11.47 29.46 11.68
CA ARG A 28 -10.86 29.59 13.01
C ARG A 28 -9.37 29.27 13.03
N SER A 29 -8.94 28.25 12.28
CA SER A 29 -7.58 27.68 12.42
C SER A 29 -6.75 27.72 11.14
N GLY A 30 -7.36 28.03 10.00
CA GLY A 30 -6.78 27.82 8.67
C GLY A 30 -6.54 26.33 8.36
N GLY A 31 -7.37 25.45 8.92
CA GLY A 31 -7.26 23.99 8.73
C GLY A 31 -6.24 23.29 9.65
N ARG A 32 -5.51 24.01 10.52
CA ARG A 32 -4.43 23.45 11.35
C ARG A 32 -4.86 22.41 12.38
N ASP A 33 -6.11 22.48 12.83
CA ASP A 33 -6.73 21.53 13.77
C ASP A 33 -7.59 20.47 13.07
N HIS A 34 -7.53 20.39 11.74
CA HIS A 34 -8.29 19.41 10.96
C HIS A 34 -7.45 18.16 10.73
N VAL A 35 -8.11 17.00 10.79
CA VAL A 35 -7.51 15.70 10.47
C VAL A 35 -8.07 15.21 9.14
N ILE A 36 -7.21 15.06 8.13
CA ILE A 36 -7.63 14.72 6.76
C ILE A 36 -7.03 13.37 6.35
N PRO A 37 -7.86 12.36 6.05
CA PRO A 37 -7.38 11.09 5.51
C PRO A 37 -6.75 11.25 4.12
N MET A 38 -5.45 11.00 4.04
CA MET A 38 -4.63 11.03 2.82
C MET A 38 -3.99 9.66 2.55
N THR A 39 -4.75 8.59 2.81
CA THR A 39 -4.25 7.21 2.76
C THR A 39 -4.07 6.68 1.33
N HIS A 40 -4.77 7.25 0.36
CA HIS A 40 -4.57 6.95 -1.06
C HIS A 40 -3.67 8.01 -1.70
N PRO A 41 -2.68 7.63 -2.54
CA PRO A 41 -1.78 8.60 -3.20
C PRO A 41 -2.50 9.64 -4.06
N ASN A 42 -3.69 9.32 -4.57
CA ASN A 42 -4.49 10.25 -5.37
C ASN A 42 -5.40 11.16 -4.52
N ALA A 43 -5.46 10.98 -3.20
CA ALA A 43 -6.19 11.92 -2.35
C ALA A 43 -5.65 13.34 -2.54
N PHE A 44 -6.58 14.29 -2.76
CA PHE A 44 -6.30 15.69 -3.05
C PHE A 44 -5.29 15.89 -4.20
N ARG A 45 -5.28 15.02 -5.21
CA ARG A 45 -4.23 15.05 -6.25
C ARG A 45 -3.99 16.41 -6.88
N PHE A 46 -5.04 17.22 -7.01
CA PHE A 46 -4.98 18.54 -7.63
C PHE A 46 -4.79 19.66 -6.62
N LEU A 47 -5.40 19.56 -5.43
CA LEU A 47 -5.45 20.63 -4.44
C LEU A 47 -4.68 20.33 -3.14
N ARG A 48 -3.81 19.33 -3.15
CA ARG A 48 -3.02 18.86 -2.00
C ARG A 48 -2.38 19.99 -1.19
N GLN A 49 -1.82 21.00 -1.85
CA GLN A 49 -1.16 22.10 -1.16
C GLN A 49 -2.13 22.94 -0.30
N GLN A 50 -3.41 23.01 -0.66
CA GLN A 50 -4.40 23.78 0.09
C GLN A 50 -4.71 23.17 1.47
N VAL A 51 -4.46 21.87 1.64
CA VAL A 51 -4.65 21.15 2.91
C VAL A 51 -3.36 20.91 3.68
N ASN A 52 -2.23 21.51 3.26
CA ASN A 52 -0.92 21.24 3.89
C ASN A 52 -0.88 21.67 5.37
N ALA A 53 -1.66 22.69 5.77
CA ALA A 53 -1.69 23.13 7.17
C ALA A 53 -2.32 22.08 8.12
N SER A 54 -3.14 21.16 7.62
CA SER A 54 -3.89 20.16 8.39
C SER A 54 -3.03 18.99 8.85
N ILE A 55 -3.50 18.23 9.84
CA ILE A 55 -2.90 16.96 10.24
C ILE A 55 -3.31 15.90 9.21
N LEU A 56 -2.35 15.36 8.47
CA LEU A 56 -2.63 14.39 7.42
C LEU A 56 -2.50 12.98 7.98
N VAL A 57 -3.46 12.12 7.67
CA VAL A 57 -3.37 10.69 7.96
C VAL A 57 -2.85 9.98 6.71
N LEU A 58 -1.57 9.63 6.75
CA LEU A 58 -0.81 9.09 5.62
C LEU A 58 -0.54 7.60 5.83
N VAL A 59 0.00 6.95 4.80
CA VAL A 59 0.39 5.53 4.84
C VAL A 59 1.90 5.34 4.78
N ASP A 60 2.60 6.28 4.15
CA ASP A 60 4.04 6.41 4.10
C ASP A 60 4.39 7.87 3.74
N PHE A 61 5.66 8.22 3.91
CA PHE A 61 6.20 9.52 3.48
C PHE A 61 6.86 9.45 2.09
N GLY A 62 6.86 8.29 1.43
CA GLY A 62 7.61 8.05 0.20
C GLY A 62 7.00 8.72 -1.03
N ARG A 63 5.76 9.21 -0.96
CA ARG A 63 5.05 9.83 -2.10
C ARG A 63 4.91 11.34 -2.02
N TYR A 64 5.28 11.92 -0.89
CA TYR A 64 5.05 13.33 -0.61
C TYR A 64 6.39 14.02 -0.37
N PRO A 65 6.57 15.26 -0.86
CA PRO A 65 7.69 16.10 -0.43
C PRO A 65 7.67 16.30 1.08
N LYS A 66 8.84 16.49 1.70
CA LYS A 66 8.98 16.65 3.16
C LYS A 66 8.20 17.88 3.68
N GLU A 67 8.06 18.89 2.83
CA GLU A 67 7.31 20.12 3.12
C GLU A 67 5.79 19.88 3.18
N MET A 68 5.31 18.78 2.59
CA MET A 68 3.91 18.38 2.56
C MET A 68 3.59 17.34 3.63
N ALA A 69 4.52 16.42 3.88
CA ALA A 69 4.32 15.29 4.79
C ALA A 69 5.55 15.09 5.68
N ASN A 70 5.37 15.22 6.99
CA ASN A 70 6.45 15.05 7.96
C ASN A 70 5.95 14.54 9.31
N LEU A 71 6.87 13.94 10.09
CA LEU A 71 6.60 13.36 11.40
C LEU A 71 6.25 14.40 12.48
N ASP A 72 6.59 15.68 12.28
CA ASP A 72 6.33 16.73 13.26
C ASP A 72 4.83 17.10 13.31
N LYS A 73 4.10 16.83 12.21
CA LYS A 73 2.69 17.21 12.03
C LYS A 73 1.77 16.03 11.72
N ASP A 74 2.22 15.07 10.92
CA ASP A 74 1.35 14.09 10.29
C ASP A 74 1.42 12.72 10.95
N VAL A 75 0.33 11.97 10.82
CA VAL A 75 0.17 10.64 11.42
C VAL A 75 0.27 9.59 10.34
N VAL A 76 1.11 8.58 10.55
CA VAL A 76 1.13 7.39 9.70
C VAL A 76 0.14 6.38 10.25
N SER A 77 -0.90 6.09 9.48
CA SER A 77 -1.83 5.00 9.72
C SER A 77 -1.41 3.77 8.91
N PRO A 78 -1.23 2.61 9.55
CA PRO A 78 -0.92 1.38 8.83
C PRO A 78 -2.10 1.00 7.91
N TYR A 79 -1.79 0.42 6.75
CA TYR A 79 -2.83 -0.19 5.92
C TYR A 79 -3.49 -1.36 6.67
N VAL A 80 -4.80 -1.51 6.45
CA VAL A 80 -5.52 -2.72 6.86
C VAL A 80 -4.82 -3.94 6.29
N HIS A 81 -4.50 -4.89 7.16
CA HIS A 81 -3.90 -6.14 6.76
C HIS A 81 -4.91 -6.93 5.91
N VAL A 82 -4.48 -7.31 4.71
CA VAL A 82 -5.29 -8.15 3.82
C VAL A 82 -5.27 -9.60 4.27
N VAL A 83 -4.23 -9.97 5.04
CA VAL A 83 -4.07 -11.29 5.65
C VAL A 83 -4.07 -11.16 7.15
N GLU A 84 -4.67 -12.12 7.84
CA GLU A 84 -4.72 -12.12 9.30
C GLU A 84 -3.32 -12.11 9.91
N SER A 85 -3.15 -11.32 10.97
CA SER A 85 -1.95 -11.38 11.80
C SER A 85 -1.87 -12.74 12.47
N PHE A 86 -0.68 -13.32 12.45
CA PHE A 86 -0.44 -14.61 13.08
C PHE A 86 0.23 -14.37 14.43
N THR A 87 -0.45 -14.77 15.51
CA THR A 87 0.00 -14.51 16.89
C THR A 87 0.65 -15.73 17.55
N GLU A 88 0.55 -16.90 16.92
CA GLU A 88 1.03 -18.17 17.46
C GLU A 88 2.12 -18.71 16.56
N ASP A 89 3.38 -18.28 16.73
CA ASP A 89 4.51 -18.93 16.05
C ASP A 89 4.59 -20.39 16.52
N ASP A 90 3.91 -21.26 15.78
CA ASP A 90 3.64 -22.62 16.21
C ASP A 90 4.92 -23.46 16.10
N VAL A 91 5.33 -24.08 17.21
CA VAL A 91 6.51 -24.97 17.29
C VAL A 91 6.37 -26.19 16.36
N VAL A 92 5.13 -26.45 15.90
CA VAL A 92 4.72 -27.58 15.05
C VAL A 92 5.08 -27.39 13.56
N ASP A 93 5.29 -26.15 13.08
CA ASP A 93 5.68 -25.86 11.68
C ASP A 93 7.13 -25.31 11.62
N PRO A 94 8.16 -26.16 11.82
CA PRO A 94 9.53 -25.70 11.79
C PRO A 94 9.88 -25.21 10.38
N PHE A 95 10.73 -24.18 10.30
CA PHE A 95 11.24 -23.63 9.04
C PHE A 95 11.73 -24.71 8.05
N GLU A 96 12.29 -25.82 8.55
CA GLU A 96 12.78 -26.92 7.72
C GLU A 96 11.71 -27.84 7.13
N ALA A 97 10.48 -27.85 7.67
CA ALA A 97 9.37 -28.65 7.12
C ALA A 97 8.77 -28.03 5.86
N ARG A 98 9.08 -26.75 5.57
CA ARG A 98 8.52 -25.99 4.45
C ARG A 98 9.19 -26.38 3.14
N SER A 99 8.39 -26.90 2.21
CA SER A 99 8.86 -27.38 0.90
C SER A 99 9.10 -26.25 -0.11
N THR A 100 8.43 -25.11 0.06
CA THR A 100 8.58 -23.96 -0.85
C THR A 100 9.65 -23.01 -0.30
N LEU A 101 10.68 -22.70 -1.07
CA LEU A 101 11.71 -21.75 -0.67
C LEU A 101 11.20 -20.32 -0.75
N VAL A 102 10.64 -19.92 -1.89
CA VAL A 102 10.21 -18.54 -2.14
C VAL A 102 8.79 -18.50 -2.65
N TYR A 103 7.96 -17.62 -2.07
CA TYR A 103 6.56 -17.47 -2.46
C TYR A 103 6.21 -16.03 -2.86
N PHE A 104 5.55 -15.91 -4.00
CA PHE A 104 4.86 -14.71 -4.45
C PHE A 104 3.56 -15.11 -5.17
N ARG A 105 2.45 -14.53 -4.72
CA ARG A 105 1.18 -14.54 -5.46
C ARG A 105 0.62 -13.14 -5.48
N GLY A 106 0.37 -12.55 -6.65
CA GLY A 106 -0.24 -11.23 -6.74
C GLY A 106 -0.12 -10.62 -8.13
N ASN A 107 -0.82 -9.50 -8.35
CA ASN A 107 -0.92 -8.91 -9.68
C ASN A 107 0.46 -8.45 -10.20
N THR A 108 0.95 -9.06 -11.28
CA THR A 108 2.27 -8.77 -11.85
C THR A 108 2.27 -7.57 -12.79
N ALA A 109 1.12 -7.16 -13.35
CA ALA A 109 1.00 -6.14 -14.39
C ALA A 109 0.52 -4.76 -13.88
N ARG A 110 0.70 -4.45 -12.59
CA ARG A 110 0.18 -3.21 -11.97
C ARG A 110 1.22 -2.07 -11.96
N LYS A 111 0.90 -0.94 -12.59
CA LYS A 111 1.67 0.34 -12.71
C LYS A 111 3.05 0.20 -13.36
N ALA A 112 3.35 1.06 -14.35
CA ALA A 112 4.57 0.99 -15.16
C ALA A 112 4.84 -0.45 -15.66
N GLU A 113 3.76 -1.16 -16.02
CA GLU A 113 3.76 -2.56 -16.50
C GLU A 113 4.36 -3.57 -15.51
N GLY A 114 4.49 -3.19 -14.23
CA GLY A 114 5.05 -4.07 -13.21
C GLY A 114 6.50 -4.47 -13.47
N LYS A 115 7.32 -3.60 -14.08
CA LYS A 115 8.72 -3.85 -14.47
C LYS A 115 9.53 -4.73 -13.50
N ILE A 116 9.47 -4.44 -12.20
CA ILE A 116 10.18 -5.22 -11.17
C ILE A 116 9.58 -6.63 -11.02
N ARG A 117 8.25 -6.72 -10.93
CA ARG A 117 7.53 -8.01 -10.79
C ARG A 117 7.73 -8.89 -12.02
N VAL A 118 7.71 -8.32 -13.23
CA VAL A 118 7.98 -9.04 -14.48
C VAL A 118 9.44 -9.48 -14.55
N ARG A 119 10.39 -8.66 -14.09
CA ARG A 119 11.81 -9.04 -14.05
C ARG A 119 12.06 -10.17 -13.05
N LEU A 120 11.45 -10.11 -11.86
CA LEU A 120 11.54 -11.16 -10.85
C LEU A 120 10.95 -12.47 -11.36
N GLU A 121 9.79 -12.43 -12.01
CA GLU A 121 9.17 -13.60 -12.64
C GLU A 121 10.13 -14.30 -13.60
N LYS A 122 10.78 -13.54 -14.49
CA LYS A 122 11.76 -14.08 -15.45
C LYS A 122 13.01 -14.64 -14.78
N LEU A 123 13.52 -13.98 -13.74
CA LEU A 123 14.73 -14.41 -13.03
C LEU A 123 14.49 -15.68 -12.19
N LEU A 124 13.29 -15.84 -11.67
CA LEU A 124 12.93 -16.95 -10.79
C LEU A 124 12.30 -18.13 -11.56
N ALA A 125 11.94 -17.93 -12.83
CA ALA A 125 11.40 -18.97 -13.69
C ALA A 125 12.31 -20.21 -13.75
N GLY A 126 11.70 -21.40 -13.71
CA GLY A 126 12.40 -22.68 -13.80
C GLY A 126 12.95 -23.24 -12.48
N ASN A 127 12.85 -22.49 -11.38
CA ASN A 127 13.20 -23.00 -10.04
C ASN A 127 12.00 -23.74 -9.42
N SER A 128 12.15 -25.03 -9.13
CA SER A 128 11.08 -25.87 -8.56
C SER A 128 10.60 -25.39 -7.19
N ASP A 129 11.50 -24.77 -6.43
CA ASP A 129 11.24 -24.39 -5.04
C ASP A 129 10.68 -22.96 -4.94
N VAL A 130 10.36 -22.33 -6.08
CA VAL A 130 9.81 -20.98 -6.15
C VAL A 130 8.38 -21.02 -6.69
N HIS A 131 7.44 -20.56 -5.87
CA HIS A 131 6.07 -20.30 -6.31
C HIS A 131 5.94 -18.83 -6.67
N TYR A 132 5.88 -18.53 -7.97
CA TYR A 132 5.68 -17.16 -8.46
C TYR A 132 4.46 -17.10 -9.37
N GLU A 133 3.40 -16.44 -8.92
CA GLU A 133 2.09 -16.48 -9.59
C GLU A 133 1.46 -15.09 -9.75
N ASN A 134 0.99 -14.81 -10.97
CA ASN A 134 0.13 -13.67 -11.23
C ASN A 134 -1.31 -13.95 -10.76
N SER A 135 -1.85 -13.10 -9.89
CA SER A 135 -3.21 -13.26 -9.39
C SER A 135 -3.92 -11.93 -9.11
N ILE A 136 -5.25 -12.00 -9.03
CA ILE A 136 -6.11 -10.88 -8.62
C ILE A 136 -6.56 -11.05 -7.16
N ALA A 137 -6.84 -9.94 -6.48
CA ALA A 137 -7.23 -9.94 -5.07
C ALA A 137 -8.71 -10.34 -4.89
N THR A 138 -8.98 -11.65 -4.90
CA THR A 138 -10.26 -12.25 -4.51
C THR A 138 -10.14 -12.88 -3.13
N THR A 139 -11.26 -13.11 -2.44
CA THR A 139 -11.27 -13.78 -1.12
C THR A 139 -10.57 -15.14 -1.16
N GLN A 140 -10.80 -15.92 -2.22
CA GLN A 140 -10.16 -17.22 -2.43
C GLN A 140 -8.65 -17.07 -2.63
N ASN A 141 -8.22 -16.11 -3.45
CA ASN A 141 -6.80 -15.88 -3.70
C ASN A 141 -6.08 -15.30 -2.47
N ILE A 142 -6.77 -14.54 -1.63
CA ILE A 142 -6.24 -14.06 -0.35
C ILE A 142 -5.99 -15.26 0.56
N LYS A 143 -6.99 -16.14 0.74
CA LYS A 143 -6.84 -17.36 1.56
C LYS A 143 -5.70 -18.23 1.05
N ALA A 144 -5.66 -18.49 -0.25
CA ALA A 144 -4.62 -19.31 -0.85
C ALA A 144 -3.24 -18.63 -0.81
N SER A 145 -3.17 -17.29 -0.82
CA SER A 145 -1.92 -16.57 -0.56
C SER A 145 -1.48 -16.73 0.89
N THR A 146 -2.40 -16.67 1.85
CA THR A 146 -2.09 -16.90 3.27
C THR A 146 -1.53 -18.29 3.50
N GLU A 147 -2.16 -19.33 2.94
CA GLU A 147 -1.68 -20.72 3.04
C GLU A 147 -0.31 -20.91 2.39
N GLY A 148 -0.13 -20.39 1.18
CA GLY A 148 1.14 -20.50 0.46
C GLY A 148 2.28 -19.73 1.13
N MET A 149 2.01 -18.54 1.66
CA MET A 149 2.99 -17.78 2.45
C MET A 149 3.41 -18.54 3.71
N ARG A 150 2.49 -19.26 4.37
CA ARG A 150 2.78 -20.08 5.56
C ARG A 150 3.64 -21.30 5.25
N SER A 151 3.36 -22.00 4.15
CA SER A 151 4.14 -23.18 3.75
C SER A 151 5.48 -22.86 3.10
N SER A 152 5.91 -21.59 3.12
CA SER A 152 7.10 -21.11 2.44
C SER A 152 8.16 -20.56 3.40
N LYS A 153 9.43 -20.79 3.07
CA LYS A 153 10.56 -20.29 3.85
C LYS A 153 10.68 -18.77 3.76
N PHE A 154 10.48 -18.20 2.57
CA PHE A 154 10.56 -16.77 2.32
C PHE A 154 9.36 -16.26 1.51
N CYS A 155 8.81 -15.13 1.92
CA CYS A 155 7.76 -14.43 1.18
C CYS A 155 8.31 -13.18 0.49
N LEU A 156 8.11 -13.06 -0.83
CA LEU A 156 8.54 -11.90 -1.61
C LEU A 156 7.52 -10.75 -1.54
N HIS A 157 8.05 -9.55 -1.31
CA HIS A 157 7.26 -8.32 -1.22
C HIS A 157 7.70 -7.24 -2.22
N PRO A 158 7.68 -7.52 -3.54
CA PRO A 158 8.08 -6.52 -4.53
C PRO A 158 7.11 -5.34 -4.54
N ALA A 159 7.65 -4.14 -4.63
CA ALA A 159 6.89 -2.90 -4.64
C ALA A 159 5.74 -2.92 -5.68
N GLY A 160 4.60 -2.33 -5.29
CA GLY A 160 3.39 -2.21 -6.11
C GLY A 160 2.93 -0.75 -6.27
N ASP A 161 1.72 -0.57 -6.82
CA ASP A 161 1.17 0.76 -7.14
C ASP A 161 0.80 1.60 -5.92
N THR A 162 0.40 0.97 -4.82
CA THR A 162 0.06 1.53 -3.51
C THR A 162 0.56 0.55 -2.46
N PRO A 163 0.93 1.00 -1.24
CA PRO A 163 1.24 0.09 -0.14
C PRO A 163 -0.01 -0.65 0.39
N SER A 164 -1.15 -0.54 -0.31
CA SER A 164 -2.48 -1.03 0.03
C SER A 164 -2.62 -2.55 0.20
N SER A 165 -1.53 -3.30 0.02
CA SER A 165 -1.43 -4.70 0.38
C SER A 165 -0.16 -4.87 1.22
N CYS A 166 -0.20 -4.36 2.45
CA CYS A 166 0.90 -4.50 3.38
C CYS A 166 0.97 -5.97 3.83
N ARG A 167 1.94 -6.71 3.29
CA ARG A 167 2.23 -8.12 3.62
C ARG A 167 3.45 -8.25 4.56
N LEU A 168 3.91 -7.12 5.11
CA LEU A 168 5.22 -6.99 5.79
C LEU A 168 5.32 -7.73 7.14
N LEU A 169 4.22 -8.14 7.76
CA LEU A 169 4.21 -8.62 9.14
C LEU A 169 4.18 -10.16 9.30
N MET A 170 4.81 -10.89 8.38
CA MET A 170 5.00 -12.34 8.52
C MET A 170 6.42 -12.66 9.06
N PRO A 171 6.61 -13.75 9.83
CA PRO A 171 7.86 -14.05 10.56
C PRO A 171 9.12 -14.24 9.68
N SER A 172 8.99 -14.30 8.35
CA SER A 172 10.12 -14.46 7.42
C SER A 172 9.88 -13.73 6.08
N SER A 173 9.54 -12.44 6.16
CA SER A 173 9.34 -11.60 4.97
C SER A 173 10.69 -11.10 4.40
N VAL A 174 10.95 -11.37 3.11
CA VAL A 174 12.10 -10.79 2.38
C VAL A 174 11.58 -9.65 1.52
N THR A 175 11.97 -8.43 1.86
CA THR A 175 11.56 -7.23 1.12
C THR A 175 12.63 -6.87 0.11
N ALA A 176 12.32 -7.02 -1.19
CA ALA A 176 13.16 -6.52 -2.27
C ALA A 176 12.87 -5.02 -2.47
N PHE A 177 13.74 -4.16 -1.94
CA PHE A 177 13.74 -2.74 -2.27
C PHE A 177 14.43 -2.47 -3.61
N ARG A 178 14.14 -1.28 -4.16
CA ARG A 178 14.61 -0.79 -5.47
C ARG A 178 16.11 -0.91 -5.67
#